data_AF-A0ABD5XLX0-F1
#
_entry.id   AF-A0ABD5XLX0-F1
#
_cell.length_a   1.000
_cell.length_b   1.000
_cell.length_c   1.000
_cell.angle_alpha   90.00
_cell.angle_beta   90.00
_cell.angle_gamma   90.00
#
_symmetry.space_group_name_H-M   'P 1'
#
loop_
_entity.id
_entity.type
_entity.pdbx_description
1 polymer ?
#
loop_
_entity_poly.entity_id
_entity_poly.type
_entity_poly.pdbx_seq_one_letter_code
_entity_poly.pdbx_strand_id
1 'polypeptide(L)'
;MTGVTGDERRRHRRTPDRSVGVSVPEDHVGAFVAQAFEDPERSTTWTEVVSEVVAAEARDAWDALSPAEQVQELLAVADDYDERAVEALEAVPLDGVEPTDEVDDLFEEATRCRRNADRIRDGVAAAYTEDRIEADRLADAVEAYGFDTGTVAEREDLVEAVTEAYDYDVRPYGGVLMEADDSDADAAAAGGDPW
;
A
#
# COMPACT_ATOMS: atom_id res chain seq x y z
N MET A 1 -47.99 -22.61 -34.00
CA MET A 1 -47.49 -21.23 -34.03
C MET A 1 -47.21 -20.83 -32.59
N THR A 2 -45.97 -21.04 -32.12
CA THR A 2 -44.93 -20.00 -31.91
C THR A 2 -45.35 -18.97 -30.83
N GLY A 3 -44.64 -18.77 -29.71
CA GLY A 3 -43.23 -19.04 -29.44
C GLY A 3 -42.87 -19.16 -27.96
N VAL A 4 -41.59 -19.51 -27.78
CA VAL A 4 -40.81 -19.67 -26.55
C VAL A 4 -40.07 -18.37 -26.27
N THR A 5 -40.07 -17.89 -25.02
CA THR A 5 -38.99 -17.14 -24.31
C THR A 5 -39.54 -16.82 -22.90
N GLY A 6 -38.91 -17.10 -21.76
CA GLY A 6 -37.51 -17.23 -21.40
C GLY A 6 -37.12 -16.04 -20.53
N ASP A 7 -37.05 -16.19 -19.20
CA ASP A 7 -36.23 -15.36 -18.31
C ASP A 7 -36.13 -16.01 -16.91
N GLU A 8 -35.30 -17.05 -16.80
CA GLU A 8 -34.70 -17.46 -15.53
C GLU A 8 -33.55 -16.49 -15.24
N ARG A 9 -33.82 -15.32 -14.66
CA ARG A 9 -32.76 -14.50 -14.06
C ARG A 9 -32.36 -15.07 -12.71
N ARG A 10 -31.42 -16.00 -12.84
CA ARG A 10 -30.29 -16.29 -11.95
C ARG A 10 -30.13 -15.22 -10.87
N ARG A 11 -30.57 -15.55 -9.66
CA ARG A 11 -30.01 -14.97 -8.45
C ARG A 11 -28.54 -15.35 -8.44
N HIS A 12 -27.66 -14.39 -8.72
CA HIS A 12 -26.25 -14.50 -8.39
C HIS A 12 -26.16 -14.64 -6.87
N ARG A 13 -26.18 -15.90 -6.42
CA ARG A 13 -25.59 -16.29 -5.16
C ARG A 13 -24.13 -15.91 -5.29
N ARG A 14 -23.72 -14.78 -4.70
CA ARG A 14 -22.32 -14.49 -4.40
C ARG A 14 -21.83 -15.71 -3.61
N THR A 15 -21.06 -16.56 -4.26
CA THR A 15 -20.23 -17.52 -3.55
C THR A 15 -19.31 -16.69 -2.67
N PRO A 16 -19.27 -16.94 -1.35
CA PRO A 16 -18.23 -16.33 -0.53
C PRO A 16 -16.91 -16.71 -1.17
N ASP A 17 -16.11 -15.70 -1.47
CA ASP A 17 -14.73 -15.87 -1.83
C ASP A 17 -14.12 -16.78 -0.76
N ARG A 18 -13.72 -18.00 -1.15
CA ARG A 18 -12.98 -18.84 -0.23
C ARG A 18 -11.60 -18.24 -0.22
N SER A 19 -11.37 -17.28 0.66
CA SER A 19 -10.05 -16.90 1.11
C SER A 19 -9.37 -18.19 1.55
N VAL A 20 -8.52 -18.75 0.69
CA VAL A 20 -7.63 -19.85 1.06
C VAL A 20 -6.56 -19.19 1.91
N GLY A 21 -6.92 -18.89 3.16
CA GLY A 21 -5.99 -18.39 4.16
C GLY A 21 -4.98 -19.51 4.40
N VAL A 22 -3.82 -19.38 3.77
CA VAL A 22 -2.65 -20.17 4.17
C VAL A 22 -2.39 -19.81 5.63
N SER A 23 -2.64 -20.74 6.54
CA SER A 23 -2.32 -20.53 7.95
C SER A 23 -0.80 -20.46 8.06
N VAL A 24 -0.28 -19.24 8.24
CA VAL A 24 1.14 -19.00 8.54
C VAL A 24 1.42 -19.67 9.89
N PRO A 25 2.45 -20.54 10.01
CA PRO A 25 2.85 -21.09 11.30
C PRO A 25 3.10 -19.97 12.30
N GLU A 26 2.69 -20.16 13.56
CA GLU A 26 2.76 -19.13 14.61
C GLU A 26 4.20 -18.56 14.74
N ASP A 27 5.21 -19.42 14.65
CA ASP A 27 6.63 -19.04 14.70
C ASP A 27 7.11 -18.19 13.48
N HIS A 28 6.28 -18.01 12.45
CA HIS A 28 6.61 -17.30 11.20
C HIS A 28 5.72 -16.06 10.96
N VAL A 29 4.78 -15.76 11.86
CA VAL A 29 3.85 -14.63 11.69
C VAL A 29 4.60 -13.30 11.65
N GLY A 30 5.59 -13.10 12.53
CA GLY A 30 6.40 -11.87 12.53
C GLY A 30 7.18 -11.64 11.22
N ALA A 31 7.77 -12.70 10.66
CA ALA A 31 8.47 -12.62 9.38
C ALA A 31 7.50 -12.29 8.22
N PHE A 32 6.30 -12.85 8.24
CA PHE A 32 5.26 -12.53 7.28
C PHE A 32 4.77 -11.08 7.39
N VAL A 33 4.60 -10.58 8.61
CA VAL A 33 4.20 -9.17 8.86
C VAL A 33 5.29 -8.21 8.38
N ALA A 34 6.56 -8.47 8.71
CA ALA A 34 7.67 -7.68 8.21
C ALA A 34 7.67 -7.64 6.67
N GLN A 35 7.49 -8.80 6.02
CA GLN A 35 7.42 -8.87 4.57
C GLN A 35 6.20 -8.12 3.99
N ALA A 36 5.06 -8.08 4.69
CA ALA A 36 3.89 -7.34 4.25
C ALA A 36 4.07 -5.81 4.30
N PHE A 37 4.94 -5.35 5.18
CA PHE A 37 5.30 -3.94 5.37
C PHE A 37 6.52 -3.50 4.56
N GLU A 38 7.39 -4.44 4.19
CA GLU A 38 8.60 -4.17 3.39
C GLU A 38 8.23 -3.65 1.99
N ASP A 39 8.84 -2.53 1.61
CA ASP A 39 8.88 -2.07 0.23
C ASP A 39 10.25 -2.45 -0.36
N PRO A 40 10.33 -3.50 -1.22
CA PRO A 40 11.60 -4.00 -1.73
C PRO A 40 12.33 -3.01 -2.65
N GLU A 41 11.64 -1.96 -3.14
CA GLU A 41 12.26 -0.89 -3.92
C GLU A 41 12.89 0.21 -3.05
N ARG A 42 12.64 0.17 -1.73
CA ARG A 42 13.14 1.15 -0.77
C ARG A 42 14.16 0.53 0.16
N SER A 43 15.10 1.38 0.59
CA SER A 43 16.10 1.04 1.60
C SER A 43 15.87 1.91 2.83
N THR A 44 14.70 1.82 3.44
CA THR A 44 14.38 2.56 4.66
C THR A 44 14.94 1.81 5.86
N THR A 45 15.64 2.52 6.74
CA THR A 45 16.11 1.94 8.00
C THR A 45 15.21 2.35 9.16
N TRP A 46 15.21 1.55 10.23
CA TRP A 46 14.49 1.90 11.46
C TRP A 46 14.92 3.28 11.98
N THR A 47 16.22 3.54 11.96
CA THR A 47 16.79 4.79 12.50
C THR A 47 16.37 6.02 11.71
N GLU A 48 16.25 5.91 10.39
CA GLU A 48 15.78 7.00 9.52
C GLU A 48 14.34 7.36 9.83
N VAL A 49 13.42 6.38 9.80
CA VAL A 49 11.98 6.61 10.09
C VAL A 49 11.81 7.22 11.47
N VAL A 50 12.50 6.66 12.45
CA VAL A 50 12.41 7.13 13.82
C VAL A 50 13.00 8.54 13.99
N SER A 51 13.99 8.94 13.19
CA SER A 51 14.52 10.32 13.21
C SER A 51 13.57 11.32 12.53
N GLU A 52 12.77 10.85 11.57
CA GLU A 52 11.77 11.66 10.87
C GLU A 52 10.49 11.84 11.69
N VAL A 53 10.04 10.79 12.35
CA VAL A 53 8.79 10.78 13.14
C VAL A 53 9.00 11.35 14.54
N VAL A 54 10.10 10.98 15.21
CA VAL A 54 10.33 11.33 16.61
C VAL A 54 11.21 12.57 16.70
N ALA A 55 10.60 13.67 17.15
CA ALA A 55 11.33 14.91 17.41
C ALA A 55 12.47 14.72 18.41
N ALA A 56 13.56 15.49 18.26
CA ALA A 56 14.77 15.33 19.08
C ALA A 56 14.50 15.50 20.59
N GLU A 57 13.57 16.37 20.95
CA GLU A 57 13.13 16.61 22.33
C GLU A 57 12.29 15.46 22.92
N ALA A 58 11.70 14.61 22.08
CA ALA A 58 10.90 13.46 22.50
C ALA A 58 11.74 12.17 22.59
N ARG A 59 13.04 12.23 22.26
CA ARG A 59 13.92 11.06 22.16
C ARG A 59 14.03 10.27 23.47
N ASP A 60 14.16 10.96 24.59
CA ASP A 60 14.27 10.30 25.89
C ASP A 60 12.99 9.54 26.26
N ALA A 61 11.82 10.07 25.89
CA ALA A 61 10.54 9.41 26.11
C ALA A 61 10.38 8.20 25.19
N TRP A 62 10.78 8.35 23.92
CA TRP A 62 10.81 7.27 22.94
C TRP A 62 11.72 6.11 23.37
N ASP A 63 12.93 6.40 23.81
CA ASP A 63 13.91 5.40 24.23
C ASP A 63 13.50 4.69 25.54
N ALA A 64 12.53 5.24 26.29
CA ALA A 64 11.95 4.60 27.47
C ALA A 64 10.86 3.57 27.14
N LEU A 65 10.32 3.58 25.92
CA LEU A 65 9.36 2.59 25.43
C LEU A 65 10.04 1.25 25.17
N SER A 66 9.30 0.16 25.36
CA SER A 66 9.71 -1.14 24.85
C SER A 66 9.68 -1.18 23.32
N PRO A 67 10.44 -2.07 22.67
CA PRO A 67 10.39 -2.20 21.20
C PRO A 67 8.99 -2.42 20.64
N ALA A 68 8.14 -3.17 21.36
CA ALA A 68 6.76 -3.40 20.96
C ALA A 68 5.90 -2.13 21.06
N GLU A 69 6.09 -1.31 22.10
CA GLU A 69 5.41 0.00 22.22
C GLU A 69 5.91 0.96 21.14
N GLN A 70 7.20 0.98 20.83
CA GLN A 70 7.75 1.78 19.73
C GLN A 70 7.11 1.44 18.37
N VAL A 71 6.94 0.14 18.08
CA VAL A 71 6.22 -0.28 16.86
C VAL A 71 4.78 0.22 16.87
N GLN A 72 4.06 0.09 17.98
CA GLN A 72 2.68 0.56 18.09
C GLN A 72 2.56 2.08 17.85
N GLU A 73 3.46 2.88 18.42
CA GLU A 73 3.48 4.33 18.20
C GLU A 73 3.74 4.68 16.72
N LEU A 74 4.62 3.95 16.02
CA LEU A 74 4.82 4.17 14.58
C LEU A 74 3.61 3.75 13.76
N LEU A 75 2.95 2.65 14.09
CA LEU A 75 1.73 2.23 13.42
C LEU A 75 0.61 3.26 13.60
N ALA A 76 0.49 3.85 14.80
CA ALA A 76 -0.43 4.96 15.03
C ALA A 76 -0.17 6.15 14.11
N VAL A 77 1.09 6.54 13.94
CA VAL A 77 1.44 7.63 13.01
C VAL A 77 1.18 7.24 11.56
N ALA A 78 1.40 5.98 11.17
CA ALA A 78 1.08 5.52 9.82
C ALA A 78 -0.43 5.55 9.54
N ASP A 79 -1.25 5.16 10.51
CA ASP A 79 -2.71 5.20 10.40
C ASP A 79 -3.23 6.63 10.32
N ASP A 80 -2.68 7.57 11.11
CA ASP A 80 -3.01 9.00 10.99
C ASP A 80 -2.75 9.53 9.56
N TYR A 81 -1.70 9.06 8.89
CA TYR A 81 -1.45 9.41 7.49
C TYR A 81 -2.45 8.76 6.54
N ASP A 82 -2.88 7.52 6.80
CA ASP A 82 -3.88 6.87 5.96
C ASP A 82 -5.25 7.52 6.06
N GLU A 83 -5.69 7.86 7.27
CA GLU A 83 -6.93 8.59 7.50
C GLU A 83 -6.93 9.93 6.74
N ARG A 84 -5.81 10.66 6.79
CA ARG A 84 -5.65 11.92 6.04
C ARG A 84 -5.64 11.71 4.52
N ALA A 85 -5.06 10.60 4.05
CA ALA A 85 -5.07 10.27 2.64
C ALA A 85 -6.49 9.97 2.15
N VAL A 86 -7.26 9.20 2.94
CA VAL A 86 -8.69 8.94 2.68
C VAL A 86 -9.47 10.26 2.67
N GLU A 87 -9.34 11.10 3.70
CA GLU A 87 -10.04 12.39 3.79
C GLU A 87 -9.76 13.28 2.56
N ALA A 88 -8.50 13.35 2.12
CA ALA A 88 -8.12 14.11 0.95
C ALA A 88 -8.73 13.55 -0.35
N LEU A 89 -8.75 12.22 -0.51
CA LEU A 89 -9.32 11.58 -1.71
C LEU A 89 -10.85 11.65 -1.74
N GLU A 90 -11.52 11.50 -0.60
CA GLU A 90 -12.98 11.64 -0.49
C GLU A 90 -13.47 13.05 -0.86
N ALA A 91 -12.61 14.06 -0.67
CA ALA A 91 -12.89 15.43 -1.05
C ALA A 91 -12.81 15.67 -2.58
N VAL A 92 -12.21 14.74 -3.34
CA VAL A 92 -12.08 14.85 -4.80
C VAL A 92 -13.41 14.52 -5.49
N PRO A 93 -14.03 15.46 -6.24
CA PRO A 93 -15.19 15.13 -7.07
C PRO A 93 -14.80 14.15 -8.17
N LEU A 94 -15.61 13.13 -8.46
CA LEU A 94 -15.30 12.13 -9.51
C LEU A 94 -16.04 12.35 -10.83
N ASP A 95 -16.91 13.36 -10.91
CA ASP A 95 -17.73 13.69 -12.07
C ASP A 95 -17.13 14.80 -12.96
N GLY A 96 -15.88 15.18 -12.69
CA GLY A 96 -15.12 16.15 -13.48
C GLY A 96 -14.72 15.61 -14.86
N VAL A 97 -14.43 16.53 -15.78
CA VAL A 97 -13.90 16.20 -17.12
C VAL A 97 -12.37 16.43 -17.18
N GLU A 98 -11.87 17.37 -16.39
CA GLU A 98 -10.45 17.71 -16.26
C GLU A 98 -10.17 18.06 -14.78
N PRO A 99 -8.96 17.77 -14.26
CA PRO A 99 -8.60 18.13 -12.89
C PRO A 99 -8.49 19.65 -12.76
N THR A 100 -8.89 20.14 -11.58
CA THR A 100 -8.69 21.54 -11.18
C THR A 100 -7.48 21.62 -10.26
N ASP A 101 -6.92 22.83 -10.05
CA ASP A 101 -5.82 23.03 -9.09
C ASP A 101 -6.15 22.45 -7.69
N GLU A 102 -7.42 22.54 -7.25
CA GLU A 102 -7.87 21.95 -5.98
C GLU A 102 -7.85 20.42 -5.99
N VAL A 103 -8.21 19.79 -7.11
CA VAL A 103 -8.14 18.33 -7.29
C VAL A 103 -6.69 17.87 -7.30
N ASP A 104 -5.81 18.60 -8.00
CA ASP A 104 -4.37 18.32 -8.02
C ASP A 104 -3.77 18.42 -6.61
N ASP A 105 -4.08 19.48 -5.86
CA ASP A 105 -3.60 19.68 -4.49
C ASP A 105 -4.06 18.57 -3.53
N LEU A 106 -5.33 18.17 -3.62
CA LEU A 106 -5.89 17.07 -2.82
C LEU A 106 -5.22 15.74 -3.14
N PHE A 107 -5.04 15.44 -4.43
CA PHE A 107 -4.42 14.20 -4.86
C PHE A 107 -2.92 14.14 -4.51
N GLU A 108 -2.21 15.27 -4.61
CA GLU A 108 -0.82 15.36 -4.17
C GLU A 108 -0.72 15.14 -2.65
N GLU A 109 -1.59 15.75 -1.85
CA GLU A 109 -1.62 15.57 -0.39
C GLU A 109 -1.92 14.10 -0.02
N ALA A 110 -2.90 13.48 -0.67
CA ALA A 110 -3.21 12.07 -0.46
C ALA A 110 -2.02 11.17 -0.78
N THR A 111 -1.37 11.41 -1.93
CA THR A 111 -0.19 10.64 -2.36
C THR A 111 1.00 10.86 -1.42
N ARG A 112 1.18 12.07 -0.91
CA ARG A 112 2.20 12.40 0.09
C ARG A 112 1.95 11.66 1.40
N CYS A 113 0.71 11.66 1.89
CA CYS A 113 0.34 10.96 3.12
C CYS A 113 0.52 9.46 2.98
N ARG A 114 0.01 8.85 1.89
CA ARG A 114 0.23 7.44 1.55
C ARG A 114 1.72 7.07 1.58
N ARG A 115 2.58 7.84 0.89
CA ARG A 115 4.04 7.57 0.87
C ARG A 115 4.69 7.62 2.25
N ASN A 116 4.19 8.46 3.15
CA ASN A 116 4.70 8.57 4.52
C ASN A 116 4.26 7.37 5.37
N ALA A 117 2.98 6.98 5.30
CA ALA A 117 2.48 5.78 5.98
C ALA A 117 3.27 4.54 5.54
N ASP A 118 3.46 4.38 4.23
CA ASP A 118 4.19 3.25 3.65
C ASP A 118 5.67 3.26 4.08
N ARG A 119 6.32 4.42 4.13
CA ARG A 119 7.71 4.55 4.63
C ARG A 119 7.83 4.15 6.10
N ILE A 120 6.84 4.50 6.93
CA ILE A 120 6.85 4.14 8.34
C ILE A 120 6.72 2.62 8.51
N ARG A 121 5.81 1.98 7.78
CA ARG A 121 5.64 0.53 7.77
C ARG A 121 6.92 -0.18 7.30
N ASP A 122 7.54 0.31 6.24
CA ASP A 122 8.85 -0.18 5.76
C ASP A 122 9.94 -0.06 6.85
N GLY A 123 9.93 1.02 7.63
CA GLY A 123 10.78 1.15 8.83
C GLY A 123 10.50 0.10 9.91
N VAL A 124 9.24 -0.26 10.13
CA VAL A 124 8.84 -1.35 11.05
C VAL A 124 9.35 -2.70 10.53
N ALA A 125 9.26 -2.96 9.22
CA ALA A 125 9.86 -4.13 8.59
C ALA A 125 11.38 -4.16 8.78
N ALA A 126 12.05 -3.02 8.58
CA ALA A 126 13.48 -2.88 8.82
C ALA A 126 13.87 -3.17 10.28
N ALA A 127 13.03 -2.80 11.25
CA ALA A 127 13.27 -3.11 12.66
C ALA A 127 13.43 -4.62 12.90
N TYR A 128 12.64 -5.45 12.21
CA TYR A 128 12.76 -6.90 12.25
C TYR A 128 14.06 -7.37 11.59
N THR A 129 14.35 -6.90 10.38
CA THR A 129 15.57 -7.26 9.62
C THR A 129 16.86 -6.81 10.33
N GLU A 130 16.80 -5.73 11.11
CA GLU A 130 17.91 -5.17 11.90
C GLU A 130 18.02 -5.80 13.31
N ASP A 131 17.28 -6.88 13.61
CA ASP A 131 17.24 -7.55 14.90
C ASP A 131 16.85 -6.62 16.09
N ARG A 132 16.09 -5.55 15.82
CA ARG A 132 15.58 -4.62 16.86
C ARG A 132 14.36 -5.18 17.57
N ILE A 133 13.56 -5.96 16.87
CA ILE A 133 12.38 -6.65 17.38
C ILE A 133 12.35 -8.10 16.87
N GLU A 134 12.09 -9.03 17.77
CA GLU A 134 11.94 -10.46 17.44
C GLU A 134 10.59 -10.71 16.74
N ALA A 135 10.50 -11.76 15.92
CA ALA A 135 9.30 -12.10 15.14
C ALA A 135 8.01 -12.13 15.99
N ASP A 136 8.02 -12.89 17.08
CA ASP A 136 6.83 -13.05 17.94
C ASP A 136 6.41 -11.70 18.55
N ARG A 137 7.37 -10.88 18.97
CA ARG A 137 7.09 -9.54 19.53
C ARG A 137 6.53 -8.58 18.48
N LEU A 138 6.98 -8.68 17.23
CA LEU A 138 6.43 -7.86 16.15
C LEU A 138 4.96 -8.24 15.87
N ALA A 139 4.68 -9.54 15.77
CA ALA A 139 3.33 -10.04 15.58
C ALA A 139 2.41 -9.61 16.75
N ASP A 140 2.84 -9.82 17.99
CA ASP A 140 2.12 -9.40 19.19
C ASP A 140 1.87 -7.89 19.21
N ALA A 141 2.86 -7.07 18.81
CA ALA A 141 2.72 -5.61 18.79
C ALA A 141 1.67 -5.16 17.77
N VAL A 142 1.67 -5.76 16.58
CA VAL A 142 0.73 -5.43 15.49
C VAL A 142 -0.69 -5.91 15.83
N GLU A 143 -0.83 -7.08 16.43
CA GLU A 143 -2.11 -7.58 16.93
C GLU A 143 -2.64 -6.72 18.09
N ALA A 144 -1.79 -6.39 19.06
CA ALA A 144 -2.16 -5.56 20.21
C ALA A 144 -2.56 -4.14 19.80
N TYR A 145 -1.89 -3.58 18.80
CA TYR A 145 -2.26 -2.31 18.20
C TYR A 145 -3.66 -2.35 17.58
N GLY A 146 -3.98 -3.47 16.90
CA GLY A 146 -5.23 -3.65 16.16
C GLY A 146 -5.18 -3.03 14.77
N PHE A 147 -4.08 -3.26 14.05
CA PHE A 147 -3.81 -2.69 12.72
C PHE A 147 -5.02 -2.81 11.77
N ASP A 148 -5.55 -1.67 11.33
CA ASP A 148 -6.75 -1.60 10.50
C ASP A 148 -6.41 -1.64 9.01
N THR A 149 -6.50 -2.83 8.42
CA THR A 149 -6.34 -3.00 6.97
C THR A 149 -7.50 -2.42 6.16
N GLY A 150 -8.62 -2.08 6.79
CA GLY A 150 -9.79 -1.47 6.16
C GLY A 150 -9.49 -0.08 5.63
N THR A 151 -8.89 0.79 6.44
CA THR A 151 -8.50 2.15 6.01
C THR A 151 -7.50 2.11 4.86
N VAL A 152 -6.54 1.18 4.88
CA VAL A 152 -5.59 1.00 3.77
C VAL A 152 -6.31 0.57 2.49
N ALA A 153 -7.25 -0.38 2.59
CA ALA A 153 -8.01 -0.83 1.43
C ALA A 153 -8.88 0.30 0.85
N GLU A 154 -9.56 1.07 1.70
CA GLU A 154 -10.36 2.22 1.29
C GLU A 154 -9.51 3.30 0.61
N ARG A 155 -8.33 3.59 1.16
CA ARG A 155 -7.34 4.49 0.53
C ARG A 155 -6.97 4.03 -0.88
N GLU A 156 -6.69 2.74 -1.08
CA GLU A 156 -6.32 2.22 -2.40
C GLU A 156 -7.50 2.24 -3.39
N ASP A 157 -8.70 1.87 -2.95
CA ASP A 157 -9.92 1.94 -3.77
C ASP A 157 -10.18 3.38 -4.24
N LEU A 158 -9.97 4.37 -3.36
CA LEU A 158 -10.12 5.78 -3.68
C LEU A 158 -9.02 6.29 -4.61
N VAL A 159 -7.77 5.88 -4.42
CA VAL A 159 -6.67 6.21 -5.35
C VAL A 159 -6.99 5.68 -6.75
N GLU A 160 -7.47 4.44 -6.86
CA GLU A 160 -7.89 3.86 -8.14
C GLU A 160 -9.02 4.67 -8.78
N ALA A 161 -10.06 5.02 -8.01
CA ALA A 161 -11.19 5.79 -8.50
C ALA A 161 -10.79 7.19 -9.01
N VAL A 162 -9.96 7.93 -8.27
CA VAL A 162 -9.49 9.27 -8.68
C VAL A 162 -8.56 9.16 -9.89
N THR A 163 -7.69 8.15 -9.92
CA THR A 163 -6.80 7.86 -11.05
C THR A 163 -7.60 7.56 -12.32
N GLU A 164 -8.64 6.72 -12.25
CA GLU A 164 -9.51 6.43 -13.38
C GLU A 164 -10.29 7.67 -13.86
N ALA A 165 -10.74 8.53 -12.94
CA ALA A 165 -11.52 9.71 -13.28
C ALA A 165 -10.69 10.80 -13.98
N TYR A 166 -9.41 10.93 -13.65
CA TYR A 166 -8.56 12.05 -14.08
C TYR A 166 -7.30 11.65 -14.84
N ASP A 167 -7.13 10.36 -15.15
CA ASP A 167 -5.97 9.79 -15.84
C ASP A 167 -4.63 10.08 -15.14
N TYR A 168 -4.59 10.04 -13.80
CA TYR A 168 -3.33 10.20 -13.05
C TYR A 168 -2.44 8.95 -13.12
N ASP A 169 -1.12 9.14 -13.27
CA ASP A 169 -0.18 8.02 -13.20
C ASP A 169 0.23 7.74 -11.74
N VAL A 170 -0.34 6.70 -11.13
CA VAL A 170 0.05 6.22 -9.79
C VAL A 170 0.52 4.78 -9.81
N ARG A 171 1.64 4.52 -9.13
CA ARG A 171 2.15 3.16 -8.95
C ARG A 171 1.30 2.39 -7.93
N PRO A 172 0.87 1.15 -8.23
CA PRO A 172 0.13 0.31 -7.28
C PRO A 172 1.02 -0.21 -6.14
N TYR A 173 0.40 -0.55 -5.01
CA TYR A 173 1.07 -1.12 -3.83
C TYR A 173 1.76 -2.47 -4.13
N GLY A 174 3.02 -2.64 -3.72
CA GLY A 174 3.73 -3.92 -3.74
C GLY A 174 3.92 -4.56 -5.13
N GLY A 175 3.68 -3.84 -6.21
CA GLY A 175 3.86 -4.33 -7.56
C GLY A 175 5.35 -4.33 -7.94
N VAL A 176 5.95 -5.52 -8.08
CA VAL A 176 7.16 -5.66 -8.88
C VAL A 176 6.81 -5.15 -10.27
N LEU A 177 7.58 -4.18 -10.79
CA LEU A 177 7.54 -3.84 -12.21
C LEU A 177 7.72 -5.15 -13.00
N MET A 178 6.63 -5.68 -13.54
CA MET A 178 6.75 -6.43 -14.79
C MET A 178 7.22 -5.36 -15.76
N GLU A 179 8.53 -5.25 -15.95
CA GLU A 179 9.12 -4.53 -17.07
C GLU A 179 8.29 -4.95 -18.28
N ALA A 180 7.55 -4.00 -18.85
CA ALA A 180 6.88 -4.24 -20.11
C ALA A 180 8.01 -4.68 -21.04
N ASP A 181 8.02 -5.97 -21.37
CA ASP A 181 8.91 -6.52 -22.37
C ASP A 181 8.56 -5.77 -23.65
N ASP A 182 9.35 -4.73 -23.94
CA ASP A 182 9.44 -4.08 -25.24
C ASP A 182 10.07 -5.11 -26.21
N SER A 183 9.38 -6.24 -26.39
CA SER A 183 9.64 -7.19 -27.43
C SER A 183 8.65 -6.97 -28.57
N ASP A 184 9.25 -6.52 -29.67
CA ASP A 184 8.79 -6.56 -31.07
C ASP A 184 7.97 -5.38 -31.65
N ALA A 185 8.71 -4.46 -32.28
CA ALA A 185 8.60 -4.11 -33.72
C ALA A 185 9.83 -3.25 -34.10
N ASP A 186 10.62 -3.48 -35.16
CA ASP A 186 10.34 -4.11 -36.44
C ASP A 186 11.68 -4.44 -37.12
N ALA A 187 11.82 -5.67 -37.60
CA ALA A 187 12.88 -6.07 -38.51
C ALA A 187 12.34 -6.03 -39.94
N ALA A 188 12.63 -4.98 -40.72
CA ALA A 188 12.85 -5.07 -42.17
C ALA A 188 13.14 -3.71 -42.84
N ALA A 189 14.35 -3.57 -43.42
CA ALA A 189 14.59 -3.23 -44.83
C ALA A 189 16.09 -2.96 -45.07
N ALA A 190 16.80 -3.95 -45.62
CA ALA A 190 17.39 -3.91 -46.98
C ALA A 190 18.46 -2.80 -47.17
N GLY A 191 19.75 -3.10 -47.29
CA GLY A 191 20.37 -4.02 -48.24
C GLY A 191 21.26 -3.21 -49.20
N GLY A 192 22.56 -3.51 -49.26
CA GLY A 192 23.47 -2.87 -50.22
C GLY A 192 24.95 -3.02 -49.89
N ASP A 193 25.49 -4.20 -50.16
CA ASP A 193 26.94 -4.46 -50.28
C ASP A 193 27.56 -3.61 -51.40
N PRO A 194 28.89 -3.38 -51.37
CA PRO A 194 29.64 -3.42 -52.61
C PRO A 194 30.81 -4.42 -52.57
N TRP A 195 30.62 -5.52 -53.30
CA TRP A 195 31.44 -5.80 -54.50
C TRP A 195 30.52 -5.89 -55.71
#